data_AF-A0AAV7JTM4-F1
#
_entry.id   AF-A0AAV7JTM4-F1
#
_cell.length_a   1.000
_cell.length_b   1.000
_cell.length_c   1.000
_cell.angle_alpha   90.00
_cell.angle_beta   90.00
_cell.angle_gamma   90.00
#
_symmetry.space_group_name_H-M   'P 1'
#
loop_
_entity.id
_entity.type
_entity.pdbx_description
1 polymer ?
#
loop_
_entity_poly.entity_id
_entity_poly.type
_entity_poly.pdbx_seq_one_letter_code
_entity_poly.pdbx_strand_id
1 'polypeptide(L)'
;MGPTQGGRNCDTAVKEQIRNDVIASPSRSTRKRSLALVIPRASLMRVMKEDIHLLRTHEQLKMNIVLEITVLSEDVLKSVFQNFALRLKNVQECNGGHIVQLL
;
A
#
# COMPACT_ATOMS: atom_id res chain seq x y z
N MET A 1 -23.12 -3.94 -39.69
CA MET A 1 -21.78 -4.07 -39.08
C MET A 1 -21.93 -3.82 -37.60
N GLY A 2 -21.86 -4.86 -36.77
CA GLY A 2 -21.96 -4.74 -35.30
C GLY A 2 -20.57 -4.57 -34.67
N PRO A 3 -20.45 -3.88 -33.52
CA PRO A 3 -19.17 -3.69 -32.85
C PRO A 3 -18.72 -4.98 -32.17
N THR A 4 -17.50 -5.40 -32.47
CA THR A 4 -16.80 -6.54 -31.87
C THR A 4 -16.47 -6.21 -30.40
N GLN A 5 -17.32 -6.65 -29.47
CA GLN A 5 -16.99 -6.66 -28.04
C GLN A 5 -16.11 -7.88 -27.72
N GLY A 6 -14.84 -7.82 -28.10
CA GLY A 6 -13.87 -8.87 -27.82
C GLY A 6 -12.68 -8.34 -27.02
N GLY A 7 -12.61 -8.71 -25.74
CA GLY A 7 -11.33 -8.79 -25.03
C GLY A 7 -11.05 -7.74 -23.97
N ARG A 8 -11.62 -7.88 -22.76
CA ARG A 8 -11.06 -7.26 -21.52
C ARG A 8 -11.17 -8.10 -20.25
N ASN A 9 -11.81 -9.27 -20.27
CA ASN A 9 -12.01 -10.05 -19.04
C ASN A 9 -10.76 -10.79 -18.55
N CYS A 10 -9.77 -11.05 -19.42
CA CYS A 10 -8.53 -11.72 -19.00
C CYS A 10 -7.58 -10.82 -18.20
N ASP A 11 -7.69 -9.50 -18.36
CA ASP A 11 -6.73 -8.55 -17.80
C ASP A 11 -6.98 -8.35 -16.29
N THR A 12 -8.24 -8.36 -15.84
CA THR A 12 -8.58 -8.16 -14.42
C THR A 12 -8.14 -9.32 -13.53
N ALA A 13 -8.35 -10.57 -13.96
CA ALA A 13 -7.93 -11.75 -13.19
C ALA A 13 -6.41 -11.81 -13.03
N VAL A 14 -5.68 -11.49 -14.10
CA VAL A 14 -4.20 -11.44 -14.09
C VAL A 14 -3.70 -10.32 -13.16
N LYS A 15 -4.35 -9.15 -13.18
CA LYS A 15 -4.02 -8.04 -12.26
C LYS A 15 -4.16 -8.44 -10.80
N GLU A 16 -5.27 -9.07 -10.46
CA GLU A 16 -5.53 -9.51 -9.09
C GLU A 16 -4.55 -10.59 -8.63
N GLN A 17 -4.20 -11.52 -9.53
CA GLN A 17 -3.18 -12.53 -9.26
C GLN A 17 -1.80 -11.89 -9.01
N ILE A 18 -1.39 -10.91 -9.83
CA ILE A 18 -0.13 -10.18 -9.63
C ILE A 18 -0.16 -9.41 -8.30
N ARG A 19 -1.27 -8.75 -7.97
CA ARG A 19 -1.44 -7.99 -6.73
C ARG A 19 -1.28 -8.90 -5.51
N ASN A 20 -1.98 -10.04 -5.48
CA ASN A 20 -1.91 -11.00 -4.39
C ASN A 20 -0.50 -11.58 -4.21
N ASP A 21 0.19 -11.90 -5.31
CA ASP A 21 1.56 -12.40 -5.24
C ASP A 21 2.57 -11.33 -4.76
N VAL A 22 2.38 -10.06 -5.14
CA VAL A 22 3.20 -8.95 -4.61
C VAL A 22 3.01 -8.81 -3.11
N ILE A 23 1.76 -8.81 -2.64
CA ILE A 23 1.44 -8.69 -1.21
C ILE A 23 2.03 -9.87 -0.42
N ALA A 24 1.88 -11.09 -0.92
CA ALA A 24 2.37 -12.30 -0.25
C ALA A 24 3.91 -12.42 -0.24
N SER A 25 4.62 -11.76 -1.15
CA SER A 25 6.08 -11.88 -1.27
C SER A 25 6.71 -10.61 -1.85
N PRO A 26 6.73 -9.48 -1.13
CA PRO A 26 7.11 -8.17 -1.68
C PRO A 26 8.57 -8.09 -2.14
N SER A 27 9.47 -8.82 -1.49
CA SER A 27 10.91 -8.84 -1.81
C SER A 27 11.26 -9.66 -3.06
N ARG A 28 10.30 -10.40 -3.64
CA ARG A 28 10.57 -11.23 -4.82
C ARG A 28 10.82 -10.34 -6.05
N SER A 29 11.97 -10.58 -6.70
CA SER A 29 12.36 -9.83 -7.90
C SER A 29 11.39 -10.06 -9.06
N THR A 30 11.24 -9.06 -9.92
CA THR A 30 10.35 -9.11 -11.10
C THR A 30 10.63 -10.32 -11.99
N ARG A 31 11.90 -10.72 -12.14
CA ARG A 31 12.29 -11.91 -12.92
C ARG A 31 11.70 -13.18 -12.31
N LYS A 32 11.92 -13.40 -11.00
CA LYS A 32 11.38 -14.58 -10.30
C LYS A 32 9.85 -14.59 -10.32
N ARG A 33 9.23 -13.41 -10.23
CA ARG A 33 7.78 -13.24 -10.26
C ARG A 33 7.17 -13.57 -11.62
N SER A 34 7.80 -13.11 -12.70
CA SER A 34 7.41 -13.43 -14.08
C SER A 34 7.44 -14.93 -14.35
N LEU A 35 8.46 -15.64 -13.85
CA LEU A 35 8.57 -17.09 -13.97
C LEU A 35 7.49 -17.81 -13.15
N ALA A 36 7.26 -17.38 -11.90
CA ALA A 36 6.28 -18.02 -11.01
C ALA A 36 4.83 -17.85 -11.49
N LEU A 37 4.49 -16.70 -12.04
CA LEU A 37 3.14 -16.40 -12.53
C LEU A 37 2.93 -16.83 -13.99
N VAL A 38 3.98 -17.26 -14.68
CA VAL A 38 3.96 -17.60 -16.12
C VAL A 38 3.45 -16.42 -16.96
N ILE A 39 3.86 -15.20 -16.60
CA ILE A 39 3.47 -13.96 -17.28
C ILE A 39 4.73 -13.33 -17.91
N PRO A 40 4.66 -12.85 -19.17
CA PRO A 40 5.77 -12.11 -19.77
C PRO A 40 6.21 -10.93 -18.90
N ARG A 41 7.52 -10.76 -18.73
CA ARG A 41 8.07 -9.70 -17.87
C ARG A 41 7.58 -8.30 -18.25
N ALA A 42 7.40 -8.03 -19.55
CA ALA A 42 6.87 -6.76 -20.03
C ALA A 42 5.43 -6.50 -19.54
N SER A 43 4.55 -7.51 -19.64
CA SER A 43 3.16 -7.45 -19.17
C SER A 43 3.08 -7.31 -17.65
N LEU A 44 3.89 -8.08 -16.91
CA LEU A 44 4.00 -7.96 -15.45
C LEU A 44 4.42 -6.54 -15.05
N MET A 45 5.44 -6.00 -15.72
CA MET A 45 5.92 -4.65 -15.45
C MET A 45 4.87 -3.59 -15.77
N ARG A 46 4.14 -3.73 -16.88
CA ARG A 46 3.03 -2.82 -17.24
C ARG A 46 1.99 -2.79 -16.11
N VAL A 47 1.47 -3.96 -15.73
CA VAL A 47 0.46 -4.10 -14.67
C VAL A 47 0.95 -3.56 -13.33
N MET A 48 2.18 -3.90 -12.91
CA MET A 48 2.74 -3.40 -11.65
C MET A 48 2.87 -1.87 -11.62
N LYS A 49 3.07 -1.22 -12.78
CA LYS A 49 3.23 0.24 -12.91
C LYS A 49 1.89 0.96 -13.00
N GLU A 50 1.01 0.45 -13.83
CA GLU A 50 -0.23 1.12 -14.22
C GLU A 50 -1.36 0.84 -13.23
N ASP A 51 -1.45 -0.39 -12.72
CA ASP A 51 -2.64 -0.84 -11.96
C ASP A 51 -2.38 -1.06 -10.46
N ILE A 52 -1.13 -1.35 -10.09
CA ILE A 52 -0.77 -1.68 -8.69
C ILE A 52 0.02 -0.54 -8.04
N HIS A 53 0.38 0.50 -8.80
CA HIS A 53 1.14 1.67 -8.32
C HIS A 53 2.33 1.31 -7.42
N LEU A 54 2.99 0.17 -7.68
CA LEU A 54 4.16 -0.22 -6.90
C LEU A 54 5.28 0.76 -7.25
N LEU A 55 5.52 1.68 -6.33
CA LEU A 55 6.47 2.78 -6.46
C LEU A 55 7.84 2.16 -6.68
N ARG A 56 8.35 2.35 -7.90
CA ARG A 56 9.54 1.64 -8.39
C ARG A 56 10.82 2.25 -7.86
N THR A 57 10.75 3.50 -7.41
CA THR A 57 11.90 4.23 -6.91
C THR A 57 11.62 4.78 -5.51
N HIS A 58 12.70 4.93 -4.76
CA HIS A 58 12.68 5.61 -3.48
C HIS A 58 12.11 7.04 -3.58
N GLU A 59 12.32 7.72 -4.72
CA GLU A 59 11.76 9.05 -4.99
C GLU A 59 10.24 9.02 -5.12
N GLN A 60 9.69 8.03 -5.82
CA GLN A 60 8.24 7.85 -5.93
C GLN A 60 7.61 7.52 -4.58
N LEU A 61 8.27 6.70 -3.77
CA LEU A 61 7.85 6.43 -2.40
C LEU A 61 7.80 7.71 -1.56
N LYS A 62 8.86 8.53 -1.61
CA LYS A 62 8.91 9.82 -0.92
C LYS A 62 7.78 10.75 -1.35
N MET A 63 7.55 10.89 -2.66
CA MET A 63 6.48 11.73 -3.18
C MET A 63 5.11 11.28 -2.68
N ASN A 64 4.83 9.98 -2.69
CA ASN A 64 3.55 9.48 -2.18
C ASN A 64 3.38 9.71 -0.68
N ILE A 65 4.44 9.49 0.11
CA ILE A 65 4.40 9.79 1.56
C ILE A 65 4.06 11.27 1.78
N VAL A 66 4.68 12.18 1.02
CA VAL A 66 4.38 13.61 1.12
C VAL A 66 2.91 13.88 0.75
N LEU A 67 2.43 13.34 -0.37
CA LEU A 67 1.04 13.52 -0.80
C LEU A 67 0.05 13.00 0.25
N GLU A 68 0.26 11.80 0.79
CA GLU A 68 -0.60 11.22 1.82
C GLU A 68 -0.60 12.07 3.11
N ILE A 69 0.56 12.55 3.55
CA ILE A 69 0.67 13.43 4.72
C ILE A 69 -0.03 14.76 4.48
N THR A 70 0.07 15.35 3.28
CA THR A 70 -0.57 16.64 2.98
C THR A 70 -2.09 16.61 2.99
N VAL A 71 -2.69 15.42 2.85
CA VAL A 71 -4.15 15.23 2.88
C VAL A 71 -4.66 15.04 4.31
N LEU A 72 -3.78 14.80 5.30
CA LEU A 72 -4.19 14.67 6.70
C LEU A 72 -4.81 15.98 7.22
N SER A 73 -6.04 15.88 7.71
CA SER A 73 -6.72 17.01 8.35
C SER A 73 -6.00 17.43 9.64
N GLU A 74 -6.10 18.71 9.97
CA GLU A 74 -5.58 19.25 11.24
C GLU A 74 -6.19 18.53 12.45
N ASP A 75 -7.44 18.09 12.36
CA ASP A 75 -8.14 17.38 13.44
C ASP A 75 -7.50 16.01 13.74
N VAL A 76 -7.06 15.28 12.71
CA VAL A 76 -6.32 14.02 12.90
C VAL A 76 -5.01 14.30 13.64
N LEU A 77 -4.29 15.36 13.26
CA LEU A 77 -3.03 15.73 13.92
C LEU A 77 -3.28 16.10 15.39
N LYS A 78 -4.32 16.91 15.67
CA LYS A 78 -4.72 17.27 17.04
C LYS A 78 -5.05 16.05 17.88
N SER A 79 -5.83 15.12 17.32
CA SER A 79 -6.21 13.88 18.01
C SER A 79 -4.99 13.04 18.39
N VAL A 80 -4.00 12.90 17.49
CA VAL A 80 -2.74 12.19 17.78
C VAL A 80 -2.01 12.83 18.96
N PHE A 81 -1.87 14.16 18.98
CA PHE A 81 -1.19 14.85 20.08
C PHE A 81 -1.97 14.78 21.40
N GLN A 82 -3.31 14.87 21.36
CA GLN A 82 -4.16 14.71 22.53
C GLN A 82 -4.03 13.31 23.13
N ASN A 83 -4.05 12.27 22.28
CA ASN A 83 -3.86 10.89 22.70
C ASN A 83 -2.48 10.67 23.32
N PHE A 84 -1.44 11.30 22.77
CA PHE A 84 -0.11 11.27 23.36
C PHE A 84 -0.08 11.92 24.76
N ALA A 85 -0.67 13.11 24.92
CA ALA A 85 -0.74 13.79 26.22
C ALA A 85 -1.51 12.97 27.27
N LEU A 86 -2.63 12.35 26.86
CA LEU A 86 -3.41 11.46 27.73
C LEU A 86 -2.60 10.24 28.17
N ARG A 87 -1.85 9.63 27.23
CA ARG A 87 -0.96 8.50 27.55
C ARG A 87 0.13 8.89 28.54
N LEU A 88 0.76 10.05 28.35
CA LEU A 88 1.76 10.54 29.31
C LEU A 88 1.18 10.73 30.71
N LYS A 89 -0.01 11.33 30.81
CA LYS A 89 -0.72 11.50 32.08
C LYS A 89 -0.99 10.15 32.75
N ASN A 90 -1.48 9.16 31.99
CA ASN A 90 -1.73 7.83 32.51
C ASN A 90 -0.45 7.13 33.00
N VAL A 91 0.68 7.29 32.30
CA VAL A 91 1.97 6.73 32.76
C VAL A 91 2.38 7.34 34.09
N GLN A 92 2.21 8.65 34.23
CA GLN A 92 2.53 9.35 35.48
C GLN A 92 1.64 8.88 36.63
N GLU A 93 0.32 8.76 36.40
CA GLU A 93 -0.64 8.30 37.41
C GLU A 93 -0.45 6.83 37.79
N CYS A 94 -0.05 5.98 36.84
CA CYS A 94 0.24 4.57 37.04
C CYS A 94 1.70 4.28 37.44
N ASN A 95 2.48 5.32 37.79
CA ASN A 95 3.87 5.22 38.23
C ASN A 95 4.76 4.39 37.28
N GLY A 96 4.58 4.58 35.97
CA GLY A 96 5.34 3.86 34.93
C GLY A 96 4.72 2.54 34.44
N GLY A 97 3.54 2.16 34.92
CA GLY A 97 2.85 0.93 34.49
C GLY A 97 2.44 0.90 33.01
N HIS A 98 2.14 -0.31 32.50
CA HIS A 98 1.67 -0.48 31.12
C HIS A 98 0.34 0.25 30.87
N ILE A 99 0.30 1.06 29.81
CA ILE A 99 -0.91 1.74 29.37
C ILE A 99 -1.78 0.74 28.59
N VAL A 100 -2.99 0.46 29.08
CA VAL A 100 -4.00 -0.26 28.31
C VAL A 100 -4.45 0.63 27.15
N GLN A 101 -4.59 0.05 25.95
CA GLN A 101 -4.88 0.78 24.70
C GLN A 101 -6.08 1.75 24.88
N LEU A 102 -5.78 3.05 24.87
CA LEU A 102 -6.79 4.10 24.77
C LEU A 102 -7.12 4.27 23.27
N LEU A 103 -8.38 4.05 22.92
CA LEU A 103 -8.94 4.23 21.57
C LEU A 103 -9.04 5.72 21.22
#